data_AF-A0A932PLA2-F1
#
_entry.id   AF-A0A932PLA2-F1
#
_cell.length_a   1.000
_cell.length_b   1.000
_cell.length_c   1.000
_cell.angle_alpha   90.00
_cell.angle_beta   90.00
_cell.angle_gamma   90.00
#
_symmetry.space_group_name_H-M   'P 1'
#
loop_
_entity.id
_entity.type
_entity.pdbx_description
1 polymer ?
#
loop_
_entity_poly.entity_id
_entity_poly.type
_entity_poly.pdbx_seq_one_letter_code
_entity_poly.pdbx_strand_id
1 'polypeptide(L)'
;MSRIVLYPLFNRIWHWTQALLILLLALTGFEVRGTFRLFGYLRAVNLHHTFAVALVVLILFAIFWHVTTGEWRQYIPTRAFLREMVAFYLTGIFKNAPHPVRKERTAKLNPLQRLAYLGFKVLIIPVQVSTGALYFFYPNLSASGWPPSSLWFIAVLHVLGAFGLLAFLVGHVYLTTTGHRPLSNLKAMLVGYEEVHEEAAASASEEPSA
;
A
#
# COMPACT_ATOMS: atom_id res chain seq x y z
N MET A 1 -2.52 23.09 -21.39
CA MET A 1 -2.19 22.07 -20.38
C MET A 1 -2.70 22.52 -19.02
N SER A 2 -3.60 21.77 -18.38
CA SER A 2 -4.08 22.07 -17.02
C SER A 2 -3.36 21.19 -15.99
N ARG A 3 -2.90 21.80 -14.88
CA ARG A 3 -2.28 21.07 -13.77
C ARG A 3 -3.33 20.77 -12.71
N ILE A 4 -3.45 19.49 -12.37
CA ILE A 4 -4.35 19.04 -11.32
C ILE A 4 -3.52 18.54 -10.15
N VAL A 5 -3.64 19.21 -8.98
CA VAL A 5 -3.04 18.73 -7.73
C VAL A 5 -3.82 17.50 -7.27
N LEU A 6 -3.18 16.34 -7.35
CA LEU A 6 -3.75 15.05 -6.94
C LEU A 6 -3.27 14.62 -5.56
N TYR A 7 -2.02 14.94 -5.21
CA TYR A 7 -1.37 14.50 -3.97
C TYR A 7 -0.81 15.69 -3.19
N PRO A 8 -1.49 16.10 -2.10
CA PRO A 8 -0.97 17.09 -1.16
C PRO A 8 0.41 16.69 -0.61
N LEU A 9 1.20 17.67 -0.14
CA LEU A 9 2.54 17.43 0.41
C LEU A 9 2.54 16.38 1.53
N PHE A 10 1.59 16.49 2.46
CA PHE A 10 1.44 15.54 3.55
C PHE A 10 1.32 14.09 3.05
N ASN A 11 0.41 13.84 2.08
CA ASN A 11 0.19 12.50 1.53
C ASN A 11 1.46 11.91 0.91
N ARG A 12 2.27 12.76 0.26
CA ARG A 12 3.53 12.33 -0.35
C ARG A 12 4.58 11.96 0.70
N ILE A 13 4.81 12.83 1.68
CA ILE A 13 5.76 12.57 2.76
C ILE A 13 5.36 11.30 3.50
N TRP A 14 4.11 11.22 3.94
CA TRP A 14 3.56 10.06 4.62
C TRP A 14 3.79 8.76 3.83
N HIS A 15 3.44 8.75 2.54
CA HIS A 15 3.60 7.58 1.70
C HIS A 15 5.06 7.17 1.54
N TRP A 16 5.97 8.10 1.24
CA TRP A 16 7.38 7.78 1.02
C TRP A 16 8.07 7.33 2.30
N THR A 17 7.73 7.92 3.45
CA THR A 17 8.18 7.43 4.76
C THR A 17 7.66 6.02 5.01
N GLN A 18 6.39 5.74 4.72
CA GLN A 18 5.82 4.40 4.87
C GLN A 18 6.51 3.38 3.96
N ALA A 19 6.74 3.73 2.69
CA ALA A 19 7.40 2.87 1.71
C ALA A 19 8.83 2.53 2.16
N LEU A 20 9.60 3.53 2.60
CA LEU A 20 10.95 3.33 3.12
C LEU A 20 10.95 2.39 4.34
N LEU A 21 10.05 2.60 5.31
CA LEU A 21 9.96 1.74 6.49
C LEU A 21 9.60 0.29 6.13
N ILE A 22 8.66 0.08 5.21
CA ILE A 22 8.29 -1.27 4.73
C ILE A 22 9.49 -1.96 4.08
N LEU A 23 10.27 -1.26 3.26
CA LEU A 23 11.46 -1.81 2.62
C LEU A 23 12.54 -2.17 3.64
N LEU A 24 12.78 -1.31 4.63
CA LEU A 24 13.75 -1.57 5.71
C LEU A 24 13.31 -2.73 6.61
N LEU A 25 12.01 -2.85 6.88
CA LEU A 25 11.43 -3.99 7.59
C LEU A 25 11.57 -5.30 6.80
N ALA A 26 11.33 -5.27 5.49
CA ALA A 26 11.56 -6.43 4.63
C ALA A 26 13.04 -6.85 4.65
N LEU A 27 13.96 -5.90 4.46
CA LEU A 27 15.41 -6.15 4.49
C LEU A 27 15.84 -6.79 5.81
N THR A 28 15.49 -6.16 6.93
CA THR A 28 15.85 -6.68 8.26
C THR A 28 15.13 -7.99 8.58
N GLY A 29 13.88 -8.18 8.14
CA GLY A 29 13.11 -9.40 8.37
C GLY A 29 13.69 -10.62 7.64
N PHE A 30 14.17 -10.46 6.40
CA PHE A 30 14.87 -11.54 5.68
C PHE A 30 16.20 -11.91 6.36
N GLU A 31 16.93 -10.93 6.89
CA GLU A 31 18.16 -11.19 7.65
C GLU A 31 17.88 -11.90 8.98
N VAL A 32 16.86 -11.49 9.73
CA VAL A 32 16.43 -12.18 10.97
C VAL A 32 16.05 -13.64 10.70
N ARG A 33 15.52 -13.93 9.51
CA ARG A 33 15.22 -15.29 9.03
C ARG A 33 16.44 -16.05 8.49
N GLY A 34 17.63 -15.44 8.48
CA GLY A 34 18.87 -16.07 8.05
C GLY A 34 19.03 -16.22 6.53
N THR A 35 18.26 -15.48 5.72
CA THR A 35 18.36 -15.56 4.24
C THR A 35 19.69 -15.01 3.72
N PHE A 36 20.23 -14.00 4.40
CA PHE A 36 21.54 -13.41 4.13
C PHE A 36 22.09 -12.79 5.43
N ARG A 37 23.32 -12.28 5.38
CA ARG A 37 23.96 -11.58 6.49
C ARG A 37 24.53 -10.24 6.01
N LEU A 38 23.98 -9.14 6.51
CA LEU A 38 24.38 -7.77 6.19
C LEU A 38 24.79 -7.00 7.45
N PHE A 39 23.97 -7.03 8.50
CA PHE A 39 24.20 -6.36 9.78
C PHE A 39 24.64 -7.31 10.92
N GLY A 40 24.29 -8.60 10.82
CA GLY A 40 24.36 -9.59 11.89
C GLY A 40 23.05 -9.70 12.68
N TYR A 41 22.71 -10.92 13.13
CA TYR A 41 21.40 -11.27 13.69
C TYR A 41 20.88 -10.29 14.75
N LEU A 42 21.64 -10.05 15.82
CA LEU A 42 21.21 -9.18 16.92
C LEU A 42 20.94 -7.74 16.44
N ARG A 43 21.79 -7.21 15.55
CA ARG A 43 21.62 -5.86 15.00
C ARG A 43 20.42 -5.79 14.06
N ALA A 44 20.21 -6.82 13.24
CA ALA A 44 19.03 -6.92 12.37
C ALA A 44 17.72 -6.96 13.19
N VAL A 45 17.66 -7.72 14.29
CA VAL A 45 16.52 -7.75 15.21
C VAL A 45 16.25 -6.35 15.79
N ASN A 46 17.27 -5.68 16.32
CA ASN A 46 17.12 -4.35 16.92
C ASN A 46 16.66 -3.29 15.91
N LEU A 47 17.22 -3.31 14.70
CA LEU A 47 16.78 -2.45 13.60
C LEU A 47 15.35 -2.76 13.20
N HIS A 48 14.99 -4.04 13.06
CA HIS A 48 13.64 -4.47 12.72
C HIS A 48 12.61 -3.92 13.72
N HIS A 49 12.88 -4.08 15.03
CA HIS A 49 12.04 -3.52 16.09
C HIS A 49 11.92 -1.99 15.99
N THR A 50 13.03 -1.29 15.76
CA THR A 50 13.05 0.17 15.64
C THR A 50 12.18 0.64 14.47
N PHE A 51 12.33 0.02 13.30
CA PHE A 51 11.51 0.33 12.12
C PHE A 51 10.05 -0.06 12.31
N ALA A 52 9.76 -1.13 13.04
CA ALA A 52 8.39 -1.55 13.34
C ALA A 52 7.69 -0.53 14.23
N VAL A 53 8.34 -0.06 15.29
CA VAL A 53 7.81 1.00 16.16
C VAL A 53 7.59 2.28 15.36
N ALA A 54 8.56 2.69 14.54
CA ALA A 54 8.42 3.87 13.69
C ALA A 54 7.22 3.74 12.72
N LEU A 55 7.02 2.56 12.12
CA LEU A 55 5.88 2.29 11.24
C LEU A 55 4.54 2.33 12.01
N VAL A 56 4.47 1.76 13.21
CA VAL A 56 3.27 1.83 14.06
C VAL A 56 2.92 3.28 14.39
N VAL A 57 3.90 4.09 14.79
CA VAL A 57 3.70 5.52 15.05
C VAL A 57 3.18 6.23 13.79
N LEU A 58 3.77 5.96 12.62
CA LEU A 58 3.31 6.53 11.35
C LEU A 58 1.88 6.11 11.01
N ILE A 59 1.51 4.85 11.26
CA ILE A 59 0.15 4.33 11.05
C ILE A 59 -0.85 5.05 11.95
N LEU A 60 -0.52 5.30 13.23
CA LEU A 60 -1.39 6.03 14.13
C LEU A 60 -1.66 7.46 13.63
N PHE A 61 -0.64 8.17 13.19
CA PHE A 61 -0.80 9.49 12.54
C PHE A 61 -1.63 9.41 11.25
N ALA A 62 -1.43 8.36 10.45
CA ALA A 62 -2.19 8.14 9.22
C ALA A 62 -3.68 7.92 9.49
N ILE A 63 -4.02 7.10 10.49
CA ILE A 63 -5.39 6.84 10.91
C ILE A 63 -6.03 8.15 11.38
N PHE A 64 -5.37 8.89 12.26
CA PHE A 64 -5.83 10.19 12.73
C PHE A 64 -6.12 11.16 11.57
N TRP A 65 -5.18 11.28 10.62
CA TRP A 65 -5.34 12.14 9.45
C TRP A 65 -6.51 11.70 8.55
N HIS A 66 -6.60 10.41 8.22
CA HIS A 66 -7.66 9.90 7.35
C HIS A 66 -9.05 10.09 7.96
N VAL A 67 -9.18 9.93 9.28
CA VAL A 67 -10.44 10.16 10.00
C VAL A 67 -10.81 11.64 10.01
N THR A 68 -9.88 12.52 10.37
CA THR A 68 -10.16 13.97 10.49
C THR A 68 -10.42 14.67 9.16
N THR A 69 -9.77 14.21 8.07
CA THR A 69 -9.95 14.80 6.72
C THR A 69 -11.08 14.17 5.91
N GLY A 70 -11.63 13.04 6.34
CA GLY A 70 -12.62 12.28 5.57
C GLY A 70 -12.07 11.57 4.33
N GLU A 71 -10.74 11.60 4.12
CA GLU A 71 -10.04 10.92 3.02
C GLU A 71 -10.27 9.40 3.03
N TRP A 72 -10.78 8.80 4.11
CA TRP A 72 -11.13 7.38 4.14
C TRP A 72 -12.23 6.99 3.14
N ARG A 73 -13.12 7.93 2.78
CA ARG A 73 -14.26 7.68 1.87
C ARG A 73 -13.84 7.20 0.48
N GLN A 74 -12.63 7.56 0.03
CA GLN A 74 -12.09 7.14 -1.27
C GLN A 74 -11.77 5.64 -1.35
N TYR A 75 -11.69 4.94 -0.20
CA TYR A 75 -11.37 3.51 -0.12
C TYR A 75 -12.61 2.62 -0.06
N ILE A 76 -13.83 3.19 -0.15
CA ILE A 76 -15.06 2.40 -0.19
C ILE A 76 -15.06 1.57 -1.48
N PRO A 77 -15.10 0.23 -1.37
CA PRO A 77 -15.00 -0.66 -2.53
C PRO A 77 -16.28 -0.57 -3.36
N THR A 78 -16.13 -0.79 -4.68
CA THR A 78 -17.25 -1.02 -5.60
C THR A 78 -17.02 -2.34 -6.32
N ARG A 79 -18.10 -3.07 -6.59
CA ARG A 79 -18.05 -4.30 -7.41
C ARG A 79 -18.11 -4.00 -8.91
N ALA A 80 -18.45 -2.77 -9.29
CA ALA A 80 -18.52 -2.34 -10.68
C ALA A 80 -17.14 -2.45 -11.35
N PHE A 81 -17.12 -2.94 -12.59
CA PHE A 81 -15.95 -3.05 -13.46
C PHE A 81 -14.83 -3.97 -12.94
N LEU A 82 -15.02 -4.76 -11.88
CA LEU A 82 -13.95 -5.62 -11.34
C LEU A 82 -13.46 -6.67 -12.34
N ARG A 83 -14.39 -7.34 -13.04
CA ARG A 83 -14.05 -8.38 -14.02
C ARG A 83 -13.35 -7.79 -15.23
N GLU A 84 -13.83 -6.65 -15.69
CA GLU A 84 -13.30 -5.86 -16.80
C GLU A 84 -11.87 -5.38 -16.48
N MET A 85 -11.64 -4.91 -15.26
CA MET A 85 -10.31 -4.47 -14.79
C MET A 85 -9.34 -5.65 -14.69
N VAL A 86 -9.78 -6.82 -14.19
CA VAL A 86 -8.93 -8.03 -14.16
C VAL A 86 -8.58 -8.48 -15.57
N ALA A 87 -9.56 -8.57 -16.48
CA ALA A 87 -9.32 -8.94 -17.86
C ALA A 87 -8.39 -7.96 -18.59
N PHE A 88 -8.54 -6.66 -18.30
CA PHE A 88 -7.70 -5.59 -18.83
C PHE A 88 -6.23 -5.78 -18.42
N TYR A 89 -5.94 -5.95 -17.13
CA TYR A 89 -4.55 -6.09 -16.66
C TYR A 89 -3.91 -7.42 -17.04
N LEU A 90 -4.69 -8.50 -17.19
CA LEU A 90 -4.15 -9.80 -17.60
C LEU A 90 -3.85 -9.87 -19.10
N THR A 91 -4.70 -9.28 -19.95
CA THR A 91 -4.61 -9.47 -21.41
C THR A 91 -4.87 -8.21 -22.23
N GLY A 92 -5.78 -7.34 -21.78
CA GLY A 92 -6.18 -6.14 -22.53
C GLY A 92 -5.06 -5.13 -22.72
N ILE A 93 -4.18 -4.96 -21.73
CA ILE A 93 -3.06 -4.02 -21.78
C ILE A 93 -2.08 -4.33 -22.92
N PHE A 94 -1.86 -5.62 -23.20
CA PHE A 94 -0.99 -6.06 -24.30
C PHE A 94 -1.66 -5.94 -25.68
N LYS A 95 -2.97 -5.72 -25.71
CA LYS A 95 -3.78 -5.57 -26.92
C LYS A 95 -4.19 -4.12 -27.20
N ASN A 96 -3.63 -3.14 -26.49
CA ASN A 96 -4.01 -1.72 -26.57
C ASN A 96 -5.52 -1.48 -26.36
N ALA A 97 -6.18 -2.31 -25.53
CA ALA A 97 -7.58 -2.07 -25.18
C ALA A 97 -7.72 -0.73 -24.43
N PRO A 98 -8.85 -0.02 -24.54
CA PRO A 98 -9.10 1.17 -23.72
C PRO A 98 -9.20 0.79 -22.25
N HIS A 99 -8.67 1.64 -21.35
CA HIS A 99 -8.76 1.41 -19.91
C HIS A 99 -10.24 1.48 -19.46
N PRO A 100 -10.79 0.48 -18.75
CA PRO A 100 -12.23 0.37 -18.48
C PRO A 100 -12.84 1.52 -17.66
N VAL A 101 -12.02 2.27 -16.92
CA VAL A 101 -12.45 3.37 -16.05
C VAL A 101 -11.55 4.58 -16.28
N ARG A 102 -12.14 5.78 -16.43
CA ARG A 102 -11.37 7.04 -16.52
C ARG A 102 -10.95 7.51 -15.13
N LYS A 103 -9.74 8.06 -15.01
CA LYS A 103 -9.28 8.67 -13.75
C LYS A 103 -9.92 10.05 -13.59
N GLU A 104 -10.64 10.26 -12.50
CA GLU A 104 -11.17 11.57 -12.11
C GLU A 104 -10.57 12.02 -10.76
N ARG A 105 -10.61 13.33 -10.48
CA ARG A 105 -10.14 13.89 -9.19
C ARG A 105 -10.83 13.26 -7.98
N THR A 106 -12.11 12.91 -8.12
CA THR A 106 -12.98 12.30 -7.12
C THR A 106 -12.84 10.77 -7.06
N ALA A 107 -12.35 10.15 -8.13
CA ALA A 107 -12.17 8.71 -8.27
C ALA A 107 -10.71 8.38 -8.67
N LYS A 108 -9.76 8.74 -7.79
CA LYS A 108 -8.31 8.56 -8.01
C LYS A 108 -7.89 7.10 -8.19
N LEU A 109 -8.66 6.17 -7.62
CA LEU A 109 -8.36 4.74 -7.57
C LEU A 109 -9.34 3.96 -8.43
N ASN A 110 -8.81 3.08 -9.28
CA ASN A 110 -9.63 2.13 -10.02
C ASN A 110 -10.18 1.03 -9.07
N PRO A 111 -11.24 0.28 -9.47
CA PRO A 111 -11.90 -0.71 -8.59
C PRO A 111 -10.95 -1.78 -8.04
N LEU A 112 -10.02 -2.29 -8.86
CA LEU A 112 -9.05 -3.30 -8.43
C LEU A 112 -8.05 -2.73 -7.41
N GLN A 113 -7.57 -1.51 -7.64
CA GLN A 113 -6.71 -0.78 -6.70
C GLN A 113 -7.43 -0.53 -5.37
N ARG A 114 -8.69 -0.09 -5.39
CA ARG A 114 -9.47 0.11 -4.15
C ARG A 114 -9.55 -1.17 -3.33
N LEU A 115 -9.82 -2.32 -3.97
CA LEU A 115 -9.86 -3.61 -3.30
C LEU A 115 -8.48 -4.01 -2.74
N ALA A 116 -7.41 -3.81 -3.51
CA ALA A 116 -6.05 -4.08 -3.06
C ALA A 116 -5.65 -3.20 -1.86
N TYR A 117 -5.97 -1.90 -1.90
CA TYR A 117 -5.73 -0.97 -0.79
C TYR A 117 -6.58 -1.28 0.42
N LEU A 118 -7.83 -1.70 0.22
CA LEU A 118 -8.68 -2.16 1.32
C LEU A 118 -8.06 -3.37 2.00
N GLY A 119 -7.71 -4.43 1.24
CA GLY A 119 -7.04 -5.62 1.77
C GLY A 119 -5.71 -5.29 2.47
N PHE A 120 -4.91 -4.38 1.91
CA PHE A 120 -3.71 -3.88 2.56
C PHE A 120 -4.02 -3.26 3.94
N LYS A 121 -5.03 -2.37 4.02
CA LYS A 121 -5.36 -1.64 5.26
C LYS A 121 -6.07 -2.48 6.31
N VAL A 122 -6.99 -3.38 5.92
CA VAL A 122 -7.87 -4.09 6.86
C VAL A 122 -7.42 -5.53 7.16
N LEU A 123 -6.51 -6.08 6.35
CA LEU A 123 -5.99 -7.43 6.53
C LEU A 123 -4.48 -7.45 6.74
N ILE A 124 -3.70 -7.00 5.74
CA ILE A 124 -2.24 -7.17 5.76
C ILE A 124 -1.60 -6.39 6.93
N ILE A 125 -1.89 -5.08 7.04
CA ILE A 125 -1.34 -4.24 8.10
C ILE A 125 -1.77 -4.73 9.50
N PRO A 126 -3.07 -4.99 9.78
CA PRO A 126 -3.48 -5.51 11.08
C PRO A 126 -2.83 -6.84 11.43
N VAL A 127 -2.72 -7.78 10.48
CA VAL A 127 -2.03 -9.06 10.72
C VAL A 127 -0.56 -8.81 11.05
N GLN A 128 0.15 -7.99 10.27
CA GLN A 128 1.58 -7.71 10.50
C GLN A 128 1.84 -7.01 11.84
N VAL A 129 1.08 -5.96 12.15
CA VAL A 129 1.24 -5.20 13.39
C VAL A 129 0.89 -6.08 14.60
N SER A 130 -0.22 -6.82 14.54
CA SER A 130 -0.67 -7.65 15.67
C SER A 130 0.28 -8.81 15.91
N THR A 131 0.68 -9.55 14.87
CA THR A 131 1.63 -10.66 15.02
C THR A 131 3.03 -10.19 15.40
N GLY A 132 3.47 -9.04 14.89
CA GLY A 132 4.74 -8.41 15.30
C GLY A 132 4.74 -7.98 16.76
N ALA A 133 3.64 -7.39 17.24
CA ALA A 133 3.46 -7.06 18.65
C ALA A 133 3.44 -8.30 19.54
N LEU A 134 2.71 -9.36 19.14
CA LEU A 134 2.71 -10.65 19.84
C LEU A 134 4.12 -11.27 19.91
N TYR A 135 4.91 -11.15 18.85
CA TYR A 135 6.30 -11.56 18.83
C TYR A 135 7.15 -10.78 19.83
N PHE A 136 7.02 -9.46 19.82
CA PHE A 136 7.79 -8.55 20.68
C PHE A 136 7.50 -8.81 22.16
N PHE A 137 6.22 -9.00 22.52
CA PHE A 137 5.77 -9.24 23.89
C PHE A 137 5.71 -10.72 24.27
N TYR A 138 6.20 -11.63 23.41
CA TYR A 138 6.14 -13.07 23.66
C TYR A 138 6.74 -13.51 25.01
N PRO A 139 7.87 -12.93 25.49
CA PRO A 139 8.39 -13.28 26.81
C PRO A 139 7.37 -13.06 27.94
N ASN A 140 6.60 -11.96 27.89
CA ASN A 140 5.55 -11.68 28.87
C ASN A 140 4.34 -12.60 28.70
N LEU A 141 3.96 -12.94 27.46
CA LEU A 141 2.87 -13.88 27.18
C LEU A 141 3.20 -15.29 27.68
N SER A 142 4.43 -15.75 27.41
CA SER A 142 4.97 -17.02 27.90
C SER A 142 4.96 -17.08 29.43
N ALA A 143 5.41 -16.01 30.10
CA ALA A 143 5.35 -15.91 31.56
C ALA A 143 3.91 -15.90 32.11
N SER A 144 2.94 -15.47 31.31
CA SER A 144 1.50 -15.49 31.64
C SER A 144 0.81 -16.83 31.34
N GLY A 145 1.58 -17.87 30.95
CA GLY A 145 1.07 -19.22 30.73
C GLY A 145 0.67 -19.53 29.28
N TRP A 146 1.03 -18.70 28.30
CA TRP A 146 0.81 -19.04 26.89
C TRP A 146 1.64 -20.28 26.51
N PRO A 147 1.05 -21.24 25.76
CA PRO A 147 1.74 -22.46 25.41
C PRO A 147 2.90 -22.16 24.43
N PRO A 148 4.04 -22.87 24.51
CA PRO A 148 5.15 -22.69 23.57
C PRO A 148 4.78 -22.84 22.09
N SER A 149 3.74 -23.63 21.78
CA SER A 149 3.22 -23.80 20.44
C SER A 149 2.65 -22.50 19.84
N SER A 150 2.19 -21.56 20.68
CA SER A 150 1.66 -20.27 20.21
C SER A 150 2.73 -19.44 19.47
N LEU A 151 4.00 -19.54 19.86
CA LEU A 151 5.11 -18.89 19.16
C LEU A 151 5.20 -19.33 17.71
N TRP A 152 5.01 -20.63 17.44
CA TRP A 152 5.04 -21.16 16.08
C TRP A 152 3.90 -20.58 15.23
N PHE A 153 2.69 -20.49 15.76
CA PHE A 153 1.57 -19.88 15.04
C PHE A 153 1.79 -18.39 14.79
N ILE A 154 2.26 -17.64 15.78
CA ILE A 154 2.63 -16.22 15.65
C ILE A 154 3.69 -16.07 14.55
N ALA A 155 4.72 -16.94 14.57
CA ALA A 155 5.78 -16.98 13.57
C ALA A 155 5.24 -17.14 12.16
N VAL A 156 4.45 -18.20 11.94
CA VAL A 156 3.90 -18.52 10.63
C VAL A 156 3.01 -17.38 10.13
N LEU A 157 2.12 -16.85 10.96
CA LEU A 157 1.23 -15.76 10.56
C LEU A 157 2.00 -14.47 10.24
N HIS A 158 3.04 -14.15 11.02
CA HIS A 158 3.89 -12.99 10.75
C HIS A 158 4.62 -13.15 9.42
N VAL A 159 5.16 -14.34 9.14
CA VAL A 159 5.83 -14.62 7.87
C VAL A 159 4.86 -14.59 6.68
N LEU A 160 3.68 -15.20 6.82
CA LEU A 160 2.65 -15.20 5.77
C LEU A 160 2.20 -13.78 5.44
N GLY A 161 1.94 -12.96 6.46
CA GLY A 161 1.58 -11.56 6.23
C GLY A 161 2.72 -10.75 5.61
N ALA A 162 3.99 -11.07 5.91
CA ALA A 162 5.14 -10.40 5.31
C ALA A 162 5.26 -10.73 3.81
N PHE A 163 5.01 -11.98 3.42
CA PHE A 163 4.91 -12.35 2.00
C PHE A 163 3.69 -11.72 1.31
N GLY A 164 2.55 -11.61 2.00
CA GLY A 164 1.40 -10.85 1.51
C GLY A 164 1.73 -9.38 1.25
N LEU A 165 2.48 -8.74 2.16
CA LEU A 165 2.96 -7.37 2.01
C LEU A 165 3.95 -7.25 0.85
N LEU A 166 4.85 -8.22 0.67
CA LEU A 166 5.77 -8.26 -0.48
C LEU A 166 5.04 -8.41 -1.81
N ALA A 167 4.04 -9.30 -1.88
CA ALA A 167 3.20 -9.46 -3.07
C ALA A 167 2.43 -8.17 -3.40
N PHE A 168 1.87 -7.51 -2.37
CA PHE A 168 1.25 -6.19 -2.53
C PHE A 168 2.25 -5.16 -3.08
N LEU A 169 3.47 -5.09 -2.54
CA LEU A 169 4.50 -4.16 -3.00
C LEU A 169 4.85 -4.39 -4.48
N VAL A 170 5.09 -5.64 -4.87
CA VAL A 170 5.41 -5.99 -6.27
C VAL A 170 4.25 -5.59 -7.20
N GLY A 171 3.02 -5.97 -6.86
CA GLY A 171 1.84 -5.61 -7.64
C GLY A 171 1.61 -4.10 -7.69
N HIS A 172 1.83 -3.40 -6.58
CA HIS A 172 1.71 -1.95 -6.48
C HIS A 172 2.71 -1.25 -7.42
N VAL A 173 4.00 -1.60 -7.36
CA VAL A 173 5.04 -1.03 -8.23
C VAL A 173 4.74 -1.33 -9.69
N TYR A 174 4.33 -2.55 -10.04
CA TYR A 174 3.91 -2.90 -11.40
C TYR A 174 2.76 -2.00 -11.88
N LEU A 175 1.70 -1.83 -11.10
CA LEU A 175 0.57 -0.97 -11.48
C LEU A 175 0.94 0.51 -11.59
N THR A 176 2.01 0.97 -10.93
CA THR A 176 2.51 2.33 -11.15
C THR A 176 3.08 2.54 -12.55
N THR A 177 3.58 1.48 -13.21
CA THR A 177 4.16 1.57 -14.55
C THR A 177 3.13 1.49 -15.68
N THR A 178 1.87 1.17 -15.37
CA THR A 178 0.79 1.06 -16.37
C THR A 178 0.05 2.38 -16.61
N GLY A 179 0.71 3.53 -16.40
CA GLY A 179 0.17 4.85 -16.75
C GLY A 179 0.41 5.21 -18.22
N HIS A 180 0.02 6.42 -18.64
CA HIS A 180 0.25 6.91 -20.02
C HIS A 180 1.74 6.86 -20.44
N ARG A 181 2.64 6.99 -19.46
CA ARG A 181 4.06 6.65 -19.57
C ARG A 181 4.48 5.83 -18.35
N PRO A 182 5.49 4.95 -18.44
CA PRO A 182 5.92 4.11 -17.32
C PRO A 182 6.26 4.87 -16.03
N LEU A 183 6.72 6.12 -16.14
CA LEU A 183 7.10 6.95 -14.99
C LEU A 183 6.07 8.02 -14.64
N SER A 184 4.93 8.08 -15.33
CA SER A 184 3.93 9.15 -15.14
C SER A 184 3.34 9.16 -13.72
N ASN A 185 2.86 7.99 -13.24
CA ASN A 185 2.30 7.87 -11.89
C ASN A 185 3.37 8.10 -10.81
N LEU A 186 4.60 7.61 -11.03
CA LEU A 186 5.72 7.82 -10.11
C LEU A 186 6.07 9.32 -10.01
N LYS A 187 6.18 10.00 -11.16
CA LYS A 187 6.39 11.46 -11.22
C LYS A 187 5.28 12.19 -10.47
N ALA A 188 4.02 11.85 -10.72
CA ALA A 188 2.88 12.45 -10.04
C ALA A 188 2.96 12.28 -8.51
N MET A 189 3.42 11.13 -8.01
CA MET A 189 3.60 10.90 -6.58
C MET A 189 4.80 11.65 -5.98
N LEU A 190 5.83 11.94 -6.78
CA LEU A 190 6.96 12.76 -6.36
C LEU A 190 6.61 14.25 -6.35
N VAL A 191 6.00 14.78 -7.42
CA VAL A 191 5.77 16.22 -7.61
C VAL A 191 4.41 16.71 -7.12
N GLY A 192 3.42 15.81 -6.96
CA GLY A 192 2.11 16.09 -6.39
C GLY A 192 1.01 16.47 -7.38
N TYR A 193 1.34 16.66 -8.66
CA TYR A 193 0.39 17.01 -9.71
C TYR A 193 0.57 16.12 -10.95
N GLU A 194 -0.52 15.92 -11.70
CA GLU A 194 -0.52 15.26 -13.01
C GLU A 194 -0.86 16.30 -14.08
N GLU A 195 -0.16 16.25 -15.21
CA GLU A 195 -0.44 17.08 -16.38
C GLU A 195 -1.51 16.38 -17.20
N VAL A 196 -2.68 17.00 -17.34
CA VAL A 196 -3.78 16.45 -18.13
C VAL A 196 -3.83 17.21 -19.46
N HIS A 197 -3.86 16.46 -20.57
CA HIS A 197 -4.05 17.02 -21.91
C HIS A 197 -5.50 17.52 -22.08
N GLU A 198 -5.66 18.68 -22.71
CA GLU A 198 -6.91 19.47 -22.76
C GLU A 198 -8.12 18.76 -23.40
N GLU A 199 -7.92 17.69 -24.16
CA GLU A 199 -9.03 16.89 -24.73
C GLU A 199 -9.94 16.27 -23.65
N ALA A 200 -9.42 16.03 -22.44
CA ALA A 200 -10.22 15.56 -21.31
C ALA A 200 -10.98 16.69 -20.58
N ALA A 201 -10.60 17.95 -20.78
CA ALA A 201 -11.26 19.09 -20.15
C ALA A 201 -12.47 19.59 -20.94
N ALA A 202 -12.43 19.50 -22.28
CA ALA A 202 -13.52 19.93 -23.16
C ALA A 202 -14.76 19.01 -23.08
N SER A 203 -14.58 17.72 -22.77
CA SER A 203 -15.70 16.78 -22.62
C SER A 203 -16.34 16.77 -21.22
N ALA A 204 -15.72 17.44 -20.23
CA ALA A 204 -16.31 17.62 -18.89
C ALA A 204 -17.33 18.77 -18.83
N SER A 205 -17.32 19.66 -19.82
CA SER A 205 -18.34 20.71 -20.00
C SER A 205 -19.52 20.27 -20.88
N GLU A 206 -19.46 19.06 -21.44
CA GLU A 206 -20.49 18.49 -22.31
C GLU A 206 -21.06 17.19 -21.69
N GLU A 207 -21.61 17.27 -20.48
CA GLU A 207 -22.72 16.38 -20.13
C GLU A 207 -24.04 17.19 -20.18
N PRO A 208 -25.02 16.75 -20.98
CA PRO A 208 -26.28 17.47 -21.14
C PRO A 208 -27.11 17.35 -19.87
N SER A 209 -27.74 18.45 -19.46
CA SER A 209 -28.80 18.40 -18.46
C SER A 209 -29.91 17.48 -18.95
N ALA A 210 -30.15 16.38 -18.25
CA ALA A 210 -31.38 15.60 -18.31
C ALA A 210 -31.62 14.91 -16.96
#